data_AF-A0A9W6K876-F1
#
_entry.id   AF-A0A9W6K876-F1
#
_cell.length_a   1.000
_cell.length_b   1.000
_cell.length_c   1.000
_cell.angle_alpha   90.00
_cell.angle_beta   90.00
_cell.angle_gamma   90.00
#
_symmetry.space_group_name_H-M   'P 1'
#
loop_
_entity.id
_entity.type
_entity.pdbx_description
1 polymer ?
#
loop_
_entity_poly.entity_id
_entity_poly.type
_entity_poly.pdbx_seq_one_letter_code
_entity_poly.pdbx_strand_id
1 'polypeptide(L)'
;MHRISGVILFVGLAVLLYALDKSLESEDGFKQVAACLASPLAKFVIWGLLSALLYHLVAGVRHLIMDAGVGETLEGGKLGSQIVLVVSAVVIVLAGVWIW
;
A
#
# COMPACT_ATOMS: atom_id res chain seq x y z
N MET A 1 -1.90 -11.49 6.73
CA MET A 1 -1.13 -10.47 5.98
C MET A 1 -1.20 -9.08 6.60
N HIS A 2 -2.32 -8.64 7.20
CA HIS A 2 -2.48 -7.26 7.70
C HIS A 2 -1.38 -6.79 8.69
N ARG A 3 -0.96 -7.64 9.64
CA ARG A 3 0.14 -7.31 10.56
C ARG A 3 1.48 -7.11 9.85
N ILE A 4 1.82 -8.01 8.93
CA ILE A 4 3.07 -7.97 8.15
C ILE A 4 3.10 -6.72 7.28
N SER A 5 1.99 -6.40 6.60
CA SER A 5 1.91 -5.18 5.79
C SER A 5 2.06 -3.93 6.65
N GLY A 6 1.57 -3.91 7.89
CA GLY A 6 1.79 -2.80 8.83
C GLY A 6 3.28 -2.58 9.16
N VAL A 7 4.03 -3.67 9.41
CA VAL A 7 5.49 -3.57 9.66
C VAL A 7 6.25 -3.09 8.42
N ILE A 8 5.89 -3.59 7.23
CA ILE A 8 6.48 -3.14 5.97
C ILE A 8 6.27 -1.63 5.80
N LEU A 9 5.05 -1.14 6.06
CA LEU A 9 4.73 0.28 5.94
C LEU A 9 5.46 1.14 6.97
N PHE A 10 5.60 0.66 8.20
CA PHE A 10 6.34 1.36 9.23
C PHE A 10 7.80 1.61 8.82
N VAL A 11 8.47 0.59 8.27
CA VAL A 11 9.85 0.73 7.77
C VAL A 11 9.88 1.56 6.48
N GLY A 12 8.95 1.30 5.56
CA GLY A 12 8.86 1.99 4.27
C GLY A 12 8.59 3.49 4.40
N LEU A 13 7.89 3.92 5.46
CA LEU A 13 7.58 5.32 5.73
C LEU A 13 8.84 6.19 5.81
N ALA A 14 9.91 5.71 6.44
CA ALA A 14 11.16 6.45 6.53
C ALA A 14 11.75 6.76 5.14
N VAL A 15 11.72 5.77 4.24
CA VAL A 15 12.21 5.92 2.86
C VAL A 15 11.31 6.86 2.06
N LEU A 16 9.99 6.74 2.20
CA LEU A 16 9.03 7.59 1.50
C LEU A 16 9.11 9.04 1.97
N LEU A 17 9.28 9.29 3.27
CA LEU A 17 9.46 10.64 3.81
C LEU A 17 10.77 11.26 3.35
N TYR A 18 11.86 10.49 3.30
CA TYR A 18 13.12 10.98 2.73
C TYR A 18 12.99 11.36 1.25
N ALA A 19 12.34 10.51 0.45
CA ALA A 19 12.10 10.81 -0.96
C ALA A 19 11.19 12.04 -1.15
N LEU A 20 10.17 12.18 -0.31
CA LEU A 20 9.28 13.34 -0.31
C LEU A 20 10.04 14.62 0.04
N ASP A 21 10.79 14.62 1.14
CA ASP A 21 11.61 15.75 1.58
C ASP A 21 12.58 16.20 0.48
N LYS A 22 13.33 15.25 -0.10
CA LYS A 22 14.25 15.53 -1.20
C LYS A 22 13.54 16.08 -2.44
N SER A 23 12.34 15.59 -2.75
CA SER A 23 11.57 16.04 -3.90
C SER A 23 11.06 17.48 -3.76
N LEU A 24 10.93 17.98 -2.52
CA LEU A 24 10.45 19.32 -2.21
C LEU A 24 11.58 20.33 -1.97
N GLU A 25 12.81 19.86 -1.77
CA GLU A 25 13.96 20.71 -1.45
C GLU A 25 14.34 21.66 -2.61
N SER A 26 14.32 21.19 -3.85
CA SER A 26 14.67 21.99 -5.03
C SER A 26 14.25 21.30 -6.34
N GLU A 27 14.30 22.03 -7.46
CA GLU A 27 14.08 21.45 -8.79
C GLU A 27 15.06 20.30 -9.09
N ASP A 28 16.33 20.44 -8.71
CA ASP A 28 17.33 19.40 -8.88
C ASP A 28 17.02 18.18 -7.99
N GLY A 29 16.62 18.40 -6.73
CA GLY A 29 16.16 17.35 -5.83
C GLY A 29 14.98 16.56 -6.39
N PHE A 30 13.98 17.25 -6.95
CA PHE A 30 12.86 16.62 -7.63
C PHE A 30 13.31 15.76 -8.83
N LYS A 31 14.20 16.28 -9.69
CA LYS A 31 14.73 15.55 -10.85
C LYS A 31 15.49 14.29 -10.42
N GLN A 32 16.27 14.35 -9.34
CA GLN A 32 16.97 13.18 -8.79
C GLN A 32 15.99 12.09 -8.33
N VAL A 33 14.94 12.46 -7.59
CA VAL A 33 13.91 11.50 -7.14
C VAL A 33 13.16 10.93 -8.33
N ALA A 34 12.77 11.76 -9.31
CA ALA A 34 12.10 11.32 -10.53
C ALA A 34 12.96 10.34 -11.34
N ALA A 35 14.25 10.63 -11.50
CA ALA A 35 15.19 9.73 -12.18
C ALA A 35 15.37 8.41 -11.44
N CYS A 36 15.43 8.44 -10.10
CA CYS A 36 15.47 7.23 -9.27
C CYS A 36 14.22 6.37 -9.51
N LEU A 37 13.03 6.98 -9.44
CA LEU A 37 11.73 6.31 -9.63
C LEU A 37 11.48 5.85 -11.07
N ALA A 38 12.26 6.32 -12.05
CA ALA A 38 12.19 5.80 -13.42
C ALA A 38 12.82 4.41 -13.55
N SER A 39 13.69 4.00 -12.62
CA SER A 39 14.30 2.67 -12.63
C SER A 39 13.26 1.57 -12.42
N PRO A 40 13.27 0.48 -13.22
CA PRO A 40 12.37 -0.66 -13.02
C PRO A 40 12.41 -1.23 -11.60
N LEU A 41 13.59 -1.25 -10.97
CA LEU A 41 13.75 -1.73 -9.59
C LEU A 41 13.05 -0.80 -8.59
N ALA A 42 13.21 0.52 -8.76
CA ALA A 42 12.56 1.50 -7.89
C ALA A 42 11.03 1.46 -8.05
N LYS A 43 10.53 1.34 -9.30
CA LYS A 43 9.10 1.13 -9.57
C LYS A 43 8.57 -0.13 -8.89
N PHE A 44 9.32 -1.24 -8.95
CA PHE A 44 8.95 -2.48 -8.28
C PHE A 44 8.90 -2.33 -6.75
N VAL A 45 9.87 -1.65 -6.15
CA VAL A 45 9.89 -1.37 -4.70
C VAL A 45 8.71 -0.49 -4.29
N ILE A 46 8.45 0.61 -5.01
CA ILE A 46 7.31 1.49 -4.73
C ILE A 46 5.98 0.76 -4.92
N TRP A 47 5.84 -0.04 -5.97
CA TRP A 47 4.66 -0.88 -6.17
C TRP A 47 4.48 -1.88 -5.02
N GLY A 48 5.56 -2.49 -4.52
CA GLY A 48 5.51 -3.37 -3.35
C GLY A 48 5.04 -2.64 -2.08
N LEU A 49 5.55 -1.44 -1.83
CA LEU A 49 5.11 -0.59 -0.70
C LEU A 49 3.65 -0.17 -0.84
N LEU A 50 3.23 0.29 -2.02
CA LEU A 50 1.83 0.62 -2.31
C LEU A 50 0.92 -0.60 -2.19
N SER A 51 1.40 -1.78 -2.59
CA SER A 51 0.66 -3.02 -2.43
C SER A 51 0.43 -3.38 -0.96
N ALA A 52 1.47 -3.22 -0.14
CA ALA A 52 1.34 -3.38 1.31
C ALA A 52 0.35 -2.35 1.89
N LEU A 53 0.40 -1.10 1.45
CA LEU A 53 -0.52 -0.03 1.88
C LEU A 53 -1.96 -0.37 1.55
N LEU A 54 -2.25 -0.70 0.29
CA LEU A 54 -3.59 -0.98 -0.19
C LEU A 54 -4.19 -2.20 0.50
N TYR A 55 -3.41 -3.29 0.63
CA TYR A 55 -3.88 -4.45 1.39
C TYR A 55 -4.12 -4.11 2.87
N HIS A 56 -3.20 -3.37 3.50
CA HIS A 56 -3.32 -2.99 4.91
C HIS A 56 -4.58 -2.14 5.14
N LEU A 57 -4.83 -1.16 4.27
CA LEU A 57 -5.99 -0.29 4.31
C LEU A 57 -7.30 -1.08 4.14
N VAL A 58 -7.40 -1.90 3.09
CA VAL A 58 -8.63 -2.69 2.82
C VAL A 58 -8.92 -3.66 3.96
N ALA A 59 -7.90 -4.36 4.48
CA ALA A 59 -8.05 -5.22 5.64
C ALA A 59 -8.39 -4.43 6.92
N GLY A 60 -7.81 -3.24 7.10
CA GLY A 60 -8.11 -2.34 8.22
C GLY A 60 -9.56 -1.85 8.20
N VAL A 61 -10.07 -1.47 7.02
CA VAL A 61 -11.49 -1.10 6.84
C VAL A 61 -12.40 -2.28 7.20
N ARG A 62 -12.07 -3.51 6.77
CA ARG A 62 -12.81 -4.71 7.20
C ARG A 62 -12.80 -4.85 8.73
N HIS A 63 -11.67 -4.61 9.39
CA HIS A 63 -11.60 -4.65 10.85
C HIS A 63 -12.53 -3.62 11.49
N LEU A 64 -12.50 -2.36 11.04
CA LEU A 64 -13.40 -1.31 11.54
C LEU A 64 -14.89 -1.63 11.32
N ILE A 65 -15.23 -2.28 10.20
CA ILE A 65 -16.61 -2.73 9.92
C ILE A 65 -17.03 -3.82 10.92
N MET A 66 -16.14 -4.77 11.23
CA MET A 66 -16.40 -5.80 12.25
C MET A 66 -16.51 -5.19 13.64
N ASP A 67 -15.65 -4.22 13.98
CA ASP A 67 -15.71 -3.49 15.26
C ASP A 67 -17.02 -2.71 15.43
N ALA A 68 -17.70 -2.38 14.33
CA ALA A 68 -19.03 -1.80 14.32
C ALA A 68 -20.18 -2.84 14.40
N GLY A 69 -19.87 -4.12 14.61
CA GLY A 69 -20.85 -5.21 14.76
C GLY A 69 -21.31 -5.88 13.46
N VAL A 70 -20.66 -5.61 12.33
CA VAL A 70 -21.07 -6.14 11.01
C VAL A 70 -20.15 -7.29 10.58
N GLY A 71 -20.72 -8.47 10.34
CA GLY A 71 -19.98 -9.62 9.76
C GLY A 71 -19.10 -10.38 10.76
N GLU A 72 -19.44 -10.34 12.05
CA GLU A 72 -18.68 -10.98 13.15
C GLU A 72 -18.79 -12.51 13.19
N THR A 73 -19.75 -13.09 12.47
CA THR A 73 -19.91 -14.55 12.39
C THR A 73 -18.73 -15.19 11.65
N LEU A 74 -18.51 -16.50 11.85
CA LEU A 74 -17.45 -17.21 11.13
C LEU A 74 -17.62 -17.13 9.60
N GLU A 75 -18.87 -17.21 9.13
CA GLU A 75 -19.20 -17.08 7.70
C GLU A 75 -18.95 -15.67 7.19
N GLY A 76 -19.37 -14.65 7.94
CA GLY A 76 -19.09 -13.24 7.64
C GLY A 76 -17.59 -12.95 7.61
N GLY A 77 -16.85 -13.53 8.56
CA GLY A 77 -15.40 -13.43 8.63
C GLY A 77 -14.69 -14.04 7.40
N LYS A 78 -15.15 -15.21 6.94
CA LYS A 78 -14.65 -15.86 5.71
C LYS A 78 -14.94 -15.03 4.47
N LEU A 79 -16.20 -14.62 4.28
CA LEU A 79 -16.62 -13.79 3.15
C LEU A 79 -15.85 -12.47 3.12
N GLY A 80 -15.75 -11.77 4.26
CA GLY A 80 -15.00 -10.53 4.36
C GLY A 80 -13.52 -10.71 4.01
N SER A 81 -12.91 -11.84 4.39
CA SER A 81 -11.52 -12.13 4.03
C SER A 81 -11.34 -12.35 2.53
N GLN A 82 -12.29 -13.02 1.87
CA GLN A 82 -12.30 -13.17 0.41
C GLN A 82 -12.48 -11.83 -0.30
N ILE A 83 -13.39 -10.97 0.18
CA ILE A 83 -13.59 -9.62 -0.33
C ILE A 83 -12.30 -8.81 -0.21
N VAL A 84 -11.63 -8.84 0.95
CA VAL A 84 -10.34 -8.16 1.14
C VAL A 84 -9.32 -8.61 0.10
N LEU A 85 -9.22 -9.92 -0.18
CA LEU A 85 -8.28 -10.43 -1.18
C LEU A 85 -8.60 -9.94 -2.59
N VAL A 86 -9.87 -10.05 -3.02
CA VAL A 86 -10.30 -9.64 -4.36
C VAL A 86 -10.13 -8.13 -4.56
N VAL A 87 -10.64 -7.32 -3.63
CA VAL A 87 -10.54 -5.86 -3.71
C VAL A 87 -9.09 -5.43 -3.70
N SER A 88 -8.27 -5.98 -2.78
CA SER A 88 -6.84 -5.66 -2.72
C SER A 88 -6.13 -6.02 -4.03
N ALA A 89 -6.38 -7.20 -4.59
CA ALA A 89 -5.77 -7.62 -5.84
C ALA A 89 -6.10 -6.66 -6.99
N VAL A 90 -7.37 -6.25 -7.12
CA VAL A 90 -7.81 -5.29 -8.14
C VAL A 90 -7.07 -3.97 -7.97
N VAL A 91 -7.08 -3.37 -6.78
CA VAL A 91 -6.43 -2.05 -6.57
C VAL A 91 -4.90 -2.12 -6.69
N ILE A 92 -4.28 -3.26 -6.34
CA ILE A 92 -2.84 -3.50 -6.51
C ILE A 92 -2.46 -3.56 -7.99
N VAL A 93 -3.27 -4.23 -8.81
CA VAL A 93 -3.06 -4.28 -10.27
C VAL A 93 -3.23 -2.89 -10.88
N LEU A 94 -4.28 -2.16 -10.49
CA LEU A 94 -4.49 -0.77 -10.94
C LEU A 94 -3.33 0.15 -10.54
N ALA A 95 -2.79 0.00 -9.32
CA ALA A 95 -1.60 0.72 -8.90
C ALA A 95 -0.37 0.35 -9.74
N GLY A 96 -0.24 -0.93 -10.13
CA GLY A 96 0.76 -1.34 -11.11
C GLY A 96 0.59 -0.63 -12.45
N VAL A 97 -0.62 -0.62 -13.02
CA VAL A 97 -0.89 0.12 -14.27
C VAL A 97 -0.58 1.61 -14.15
N TRP A 98 -0.75 2.21 -12.97
CA TRP A 98 -0.43 3.63 -12.76
C TRP A 98 1.08 3.92 -12.65
N ILE A 99 1.85 3.00 -12.08
CA ILE A 99 3.30 3.19 -11.84
C ILE A 99 4.13 2.96 -13.12
N TRP A 100 3.70 2.02 -13.96
CA TRP A 100 4.41 1.67 -15.20
C TRP A 100 3.93 2.46 -16.39
#